data_AF-A0A382EBK0-F1
#
_entry.id   AF-A0A382EBK0-F1
#
_cell.length_a   1.000
_cell.length_b   1.000
_cell.length_c   1.000
_cell.angle_alpha   90.00
_cell.angle_beta   90.00
_cell.angle_gamma   90.00
#
_symmetry.space_group_name_H-M   'P 1'
#
loop_
_entity.id
_entity.type
_entity.pdbx_description
1 polymer ?
#
loop_
_entity_poly.entity_id
_entity_poly.type
_entity_poly.pdbx_seq_one_letter_code
_entity_poly.pdbx_strand_id
1 'polypeptide(L)'
;MVTNLASNATFTKSEAVSTNGMVATKDQLSTQAGLDMLKMGGNAIDAGVAACLAVGVVEPESSGIGGGGYMTFQVGDEGGVIGFPMKGPLSGKPDLYELTGEASVGSFGWAGVKNDENIHGYKSIAVPGCVAGLLEAHSRFGKLPLSEVVAPATKIARDGFHPEWFTLYKFGSLS
;
A
#
# COMPACT_ATOMS: atom_id res chain seq x y z
N MET A 1 38.98 10.01 -25.99
CA MET A 1 38.35 8.68 -26.08
C MET A 1 37.45 8.52 -24.87
N VAL A 2 36.13 8.58 -25.04
CA VAL A 2 35.16 8.37 -23.96
C VAL A 2 34.81 6.88 -23.98
N THR A 3 35.22 6.15 -22.94
CA THR A 3 34.82 4.76 -22.74
C THR A 3 33.35 4.72 -22.37
N ASN A 4 32.53 4.06 -23.20
CA ASN A 4 31.13 3.81 -22.92
C ASN A 4 31.02 2.85 -21.73
N LEU A 5 30.74 3.38 -20.54
CA LEU A 5 30.45 2.63 -19.32
C LEU A 5 28.98 2.20 -19.33
N ALA A 6 28.59 1.38 -20.32
CA ALA A 6 27.27 0.79 -20.33
C ALA A 6 27.26 -0.40 -19.36
N SER A 7 26.59 -0.24 -18.22
CA SER A 7 26.23 -1.36 -17.35
C SER A 7 25.07 -2.12 -17.97
N ASN A 8 25.30 -3.36 -18.38
CA ASN A 8 24.24 -4.27 -18.78
C ASN A 8 23.73 -5.01 -17.54
N ALA A 9 22.47 -4.75 -17.16
CA ALA A 9 21.79 -5.49 -16.11
C ALA A 9 20.87 -6.54 -16.76
N THR A 10 21.15 -7.83 -16.49
CA THR A 10 20.27 -8.93 -16.87
C THR A 10 19.39 -9.28 -15.68
N PHE A 11 18.08 -9.07 -15.79
CA PHE A 11 17.12 -9.46 -14.77
C PHE A 11 16.46 -10.78 -15.18
N THR A 12 16.75 -11.85 -14.46
CA THR A 12 16.02 -13.12 -14.55
C THR A 12 15.04 -13.22 -13.39
N LYS A 13 13.75 -13.24 -13.69
CA LYS A 13 12.69 -13.53 -12.71
C LYS A 13 12.11 -14.90 -13.01
N SER A 14 12.37 -15.86 -12.15
CA SER A 14 11.69 -17.16 -12.16
C SER A 14 10.32 -17.02 -11.52
N GLU A 15 9.32 -17.72 -12.06
CA GLU A 15 8.04 -17.83 -11.37
C GLU A 15 8.18 -18.60 -10.05
N ALA A 16 7.41 -18.20 -9.05
CA ALA A 16 7.25 -18.97 -7.82
C ALA A 16 6.09 -19.94 -8.00
N VAL A 17 6.29 -21.20 -7.63
CA VAL A 17 5.27 -22.26 -7.70
C VAL A 17 5.09 -22.88 -6.32
N SER A 18 3.85 -23.07 -5.90
CA SER A 18 3.48 -23.64 -4.60
C SER A 18 2.11 -24.30 -4.67
N THR A 19 1.93 -25.42 -3.96
CA THR A 19 0.64 -26.12 -3.84
C THR A 19 -0.14 -25.73 -2.58
N ASN A 20 0.49 -25.03 -1.63
CA ASN A 20 -0.06 -24.81 -0.29
C ASN A 20 -0.53 -23.37 -0.04
N GLY A 21 0.04 -22.42 -0.78
CA GLY A 21 -0.23 -20.99 -0.59
C GLY A 21 0.78 -20.13 -1.33
N MET A 22 0.36 -18.92 -1.68
CA MET A 22 1.16 -17.95 -2.43
C MET A 22 0.86 -16.54 -1.91
N VAL A 23 1.90 -15.71 -1.85
CA VAL A 23 1.78 -14.28 -1.58
C VAL A 23 2.61 -13.55 -2.64
N ALA A 24 2.01 -12.54 -3.26
CA ALA A 24 2.69 -11.69 -4.23
C ALA A 24 2.41 -10.23 -3.88
N THR A 25 3.49 -9.48 -3.62
CA THR A 25 3.42 -8.04 -3.41
C THR A 25 4.60 -7.38 -4.13
N LYS A 26 4.65 -6.04 -4.13
CA LYS A 26 5.73 -5.30 -4.77
C LYS A 26 7.05 -5.37 -3.99
N ASP A 27 6.98 -5.53 -2.68
CA ASP A 27 8.13 -5.53 -1.77
C ASP A 27 8.38 -6.93 -1.15
N GLN A 28 9.65 -7.29 -0.95
CA GLN A 28 10.00 -8.60 -0.41
C GLN A 28 9.61 -8.77 1.07
N LEU A 29 9.74 -7.74 1.90
CA LEU A 29 9.37 -7.78 3.32
C LEU A 29 7.85 -7.81 3.50
N SER A 30 7.10 -7.09 2.66
CA SER A 30 5.64 -7.22 2.63
C SER A 30 5.20 -8.63 2.22
N THR A 31 5.84 -9.20 1.21
CA THR A 31 5.60 -10.60 0.81
C THR A 31 5.91 -11.56 1.96
N GLN A 32 7.03 -11.35 2.66
CA GLN A 32 7.45 -12.20 3.77
C GLN A 32 6.46 -12.12 4.95
N ALA A 33 5.94 -10.93 5.28
CA ALA A 33 4.92 -10.76 6.32
C ALA A 33 3.67 -11.59 6.04
N GLY A 34 3.17 -11.57 4.80
CA GLY A 34 2.04 -12.42 4.41
C GLY A 34 2.37 -13.91 4.45
N LEU A 35 3.56 -14.31 3.99
CA LEU A 35 4.01 -15.71 4.04
C LEU A 35 4.12 -16.24 5.48
N ASP A 36 4.55 -15.40 6.42
CA ASP A 36 4.66 -15.79 7.83
C ASP A 36 3.28 -16.13 8.41
N MET A 37 2.24 -15.38 8.04
CA MET A 37 0.87 -15.70 8.45
C MET A 37 0.39 -17.05 7.88
N LEU A 38 0.68 -17.33 6.60
CA LEU A 38 0.35 -18.63 6.01
C LEU A 38 1.12 -19.78 6.70
N LYS A 39 2.41 -19.58 7.00
CA LYS A 39 3.24 -20.57 7.72
C LYS A 39 2.76 -20.84 9.14
N MET A 40 2.17 -19.84 9.80
CA MET A 40 1.54 -19.98 11.12
C MET A 40 0.16 -20.66 11.06
N GLY A 41 -0.32 -21.06 9.88
CA GLY A 41 -1.61 -21.70 9.69
C GLY A 41 -2.80 -20.73 9.63
N GLY A 42 -2.51 -19.44 9.42
CA GLY A 42 -3.50 -18.42 9.05
C GLY A 42 -4.02 -18.63 7.63
N ASN A 43 -4.95 -17.77 7.22
CA ASN A 43 -5.54 -17.82 5.89
C ASN A 43 -5.08 -16.65 5.00
N ALA A 44 -5.65 -16.57 3.80
CA ALA A 44 -5.33 -15.51 2.83
C ALA A 44 -5.70 -14.09 3.34
N ILE A 45 -6.66 -13.97 4.25
CA ILE A 45 -7.03 -12.67 4.85
C ILE A 45 -5.99 -12.26 5.88
N ASP A 46 -5.55 -13.16 6.77
CA ASP A 46 -4.43 -12.89 7.69
C ASP A 46 -3.18 -12.45 6.91
N ALA A 47 -2.84 -13.20 5.85
CA ALA A 47 -1.70 -12.91 5.00
C ALA A 47 -1.83 -11.56 4.27
N GLY A 48 -3.01 -11.27 3.71
CA GLY A 48 -3.28 -10.01 3.03
C GLY A 48 -3.21 -8.80 3.96
N VAL A 49 -3.78 -8.91 5.17
CA VAL A 49 -3.73 -7.84 6.18
C VAL A 49 -2.29 -7.58 6.64
N ALA A 50 -1.53 -8.63 6.97
CA ALA A 50 -0.13 -8.49 7.36
C ALA A 50 0.71 -7.85 6.24
N ALA A 51 0.52 -8.30 4.99
CA ALA A 51 1.20 -7.74 3.83
C ALA A 51 0.85 -6.26 3.61
N CYS A 52 -0.43 -5.88 3.70
CA CYS A 52 -0.90 -4.50 3.54
C CYS A 52 -0.35 -3.57 4.65
N LEU A 53 -0.24 -4.05 5.88
CA LEU A 53 0.36 -3.27 6.96
C LEU A 53 1.87 -3.11 6.75
N ALA A 54 2.55 -4.18 6.34
CA ALA A 54 3.99 -4.17 6.10
C ALA A 54 4.38 -3.27 4.91
N VAL A 55 3.62 -3.32 3.79
CA VAL A 55 3.87 -2.45 2.62
C VAL A 55 3.74 -0.97 2.97
N GLY A 56 2.86 -0.62 3.91
CA GLY A 56 2.75 0.75 4.43
C GLY A 56 3.98 1.27 5.16
N VAL A 57 4.88 0.38 5.58
CA VAL A 57 6.17 0.74 6.21
C VAL A 57 7.28 0.82 5.18
N VAL A 58 7.34 -0.15 4.26
CA VAL A 58 8.46 -0.30 3.30
C VAL A 58 8.28 0.50 2.02
N GLU A 59 7.04 0.85 1.67
CA GLU A 59 6.67 1.72 0.54
C GLU A 59 5.71 2.85 0.98
N PRO A 60 6.16 3.75 1.88
CA PRO A 60 5.27 4.72 2.52
C PRO A 60 4.71 5.80 1.58
N GLU A 61 5.32 6.00 0.40
CA GLU A 61 4.82 6.96 -0.60
C GLU A 61 3.60 6.43 -1.37
N SER A 62 3.48 5.12 -1.52
CA SER A 62 2.48 4.51 -2.40
C SER A 62 1.24 4.01 -1.64
N SER A 63 1.42 3.50 -0.41
CA SER A 63 0.33 2.93 0.39
C SER A 63 0.60 3.06 1.87
N GLY A 64 -0.44 3.00 2.71
CA GLY A 64 -0.27 2.99 4.16
C GLY A 64 -1.53 3.31 4.95
N ILE A 65 -1.37 3.42 6.27
CA ILE A 65 -2.45 3.65 7.23
C ILE A 65 -3.16 4.99 7.04
N GLY A 66 -2.49 5.98 6.44
CA GLY A 66 -3.05 7.28 6.09
C GLY A 66 -3.93 7.28 4.83
N GLY A 67 -4.04 6.14 4.14
CA GLY A 67 -4.79 6.01 2.89
C GLY A 67 -6.13 5.26 3.02
N GLY A 68 -6.53 4.63 1.92
CA GLY A 68 -7.70 3.77 1.82
C GLY A 68 -7.54 2.77 0.68
N GLY A 69 -8.58 1.99 0.41
CA GLY A 69 -8.52 0.97 -0.63
C GLY A 69 -9.74 0.07 -0.68
N TYR A 70 -9.58 -1.05 -1.38
CA TYR A 70 -10.58 -2.09 -1.54
C TYR A 70 -9.90 -3.44 -1.44
N MET A 71 -10.49 -4.37 -0.68
CA MET A 71 -10.04 -5.76 -0.60
C MET A 71 -11.08 -6.64 -1.30
N THR A 72 -10.72 -7.20 -2.44
CA THR A 72 -11.45 -8.30 -3.08
C THR A 72 -11.09 -9.59 -2.37
N PHE A 73 -12.08 -10.39 -1.97
CA PHE A 73 -11.84 -11.63 -1.24
C PHE A 73 -12.72 -12.77 -1.73
N GLN A 74 -12.23 -13.98 -1.48
CA GLN A 74 -12.98 -15.24 -1.56
C GLN A 74 -12.56 -16.08 -0.35
N VAL A 75 -13.51 -16.42 0.52
CA VAL A 75 -13.30 -17.25 1.72
C VAL A 75 -14.34 -18.38 1.68
N GLY A 76 -13.91 -19.58 1.29
CA GLY A 76 -14.83 -20.67 0.98
C GLY A 76 -15.76 -20.27 -0.17
N ASP A 77 -17.07 -20.34 0.06
CA ASP A 77 -18.10 -19.94 -0.91
C ASP A 77 -18.47 -18.44 -0.82
N GLU A 78 -18.00 -17.72 0.21
CA GLU A 78 -18.26 -16.28 0.38
C GLU A 78 -17.23 -15.45 -0.38
N GLY A 79 -17.68 -14.72 -1.39
CA GLY A 79 -16.87 -13.79 -2.17
C GLY A 79 -17.42 -12.37 -2.13
N GLY A 80 -16.55 -11.37 -2.25
CA GLY A 80 -16.98 -9.98 -2.27
C GLY A 80 -15.86 -8.95 -2.23
N VAL A 81 -16.24 -7.71 -1.90
CA VAL A 81 -15.34 -6.58 -1.75
C VAL A 81 -15.60 -5.90 -0.42
N ILE A 82 -14.53 -5.72 0.38
CA ILE A 82 -14.55 -4.82 1.53
C ILE A 82 -13.98 -3.49 1.05
N GLY A 83 -14.84 -2.48 0.93
CA GLY A 83 -14.46 -1.13 0.55
C GLY A 83 -14.10 -0.29 1.77
N PHE A 84 -12.91 0.30 1.76
CA PHE A 84 -12.43 1.23 2.77
C PHE A 84 -11.79 2.46 2.12
N PRO A 85 -12.55 3.18 1.26
CA PRO A 85 -12.03 4.36 0.59
C PRO A 85 -11.77 5.48 1.60
N MET A 86 -10.92 6.42 1.19
CA MET A 86 -10.80 7.69 1.90
C MET A 86 -12.07 8.52 1.67
N LYS A 87 -12.50 9.27 2.69
CA LYS A 87 -13.72 10.08 2.61
C LYS A 87 -13.40 11.56 2.81
N GLY A 88 -13.95 12.41 1.95
CA GLY A 88 -13.87 13.86 2.13
C GLY A 88 -14.56 14.30 3.45
N PRO A 89 -14.25 15.51 3.94
CA PRO A 89 -14.87 16.02 5.16
C PRO A 89 -16.38 16.22 4.95
N LEU A 90 -17.16 16.10 6.04
CA LEU A 90 -18.61 16.32 6.02
C LEU A 90 -19.01 17.73 5.54
N SER A 91 -18.15 18.71 5.75
CA SER A 91 -18.33 20.09 5.29
C SER A 91 -17.84 20.32 3.85
N GLY A 92 -17.34 19.29 3.17
CA GLY A 92 -16.86 19.38 1.80
C GLY A 92 -17.98 19.78 0.84
N LYS A 93 -17.69 20.73 -0.04
CA LYS A 93 -18.62 21.23 -1.06
C LYS A 93 -18.04 21.02 -2.45
N PRO A 94 -18.87 20.96 -3.52
CA PRO A 94 -18.38 20.82 -4.88
C PRO A 94 -17.40 21.93 -5.33
N ASP A 95 -17.49 23.11 -4.71
CA ASP A 95 -16.65 24.29 -4.96
C ASP A 95 -15.49 24.43 -3.96
N LEU A 96 -15.11 23.35 -3.25
CA LEU A 96 -14.02 23.35 -2.28
C LEU A 96 -12.67 23.81 -2.87
N TYR A 97 -12.45 23.54 -4.17
CA TYR A 97 -11.22 23.86 -4.88
C TYR A 97 -11.48 24.85 -6.02
N GLU A 98 -10.68 25.90 -6.09
CA GLU A 98 -10.66 26.85 -7.21
C GLU A 98 -9.85 26.24 -8.36
N LEU A 99 -10.54 25.87 -9.45
CA LEU A 99 -9.90 25.29 -10.63
C LEU A 99 -9.21 26.39 -11.46
N THR A 100 -8.00 26.11 -11.94
CA THR A 100 -7.22 27.08 -12.75
C THR A 100 -7.60 27.05 -14.24
N GLY A 101 -8.23 25.95 -14.69
CA GLY A 101 -8.46 25.69 -16.11
C GLY A 101 -7.25 25.10 -16.85
N GLU A 102 -6.13 24.88 -16.14
CA GLU A 102 -4.93 24.25 -16.69
C GLU A 102 -5.01 22.72 -16.64
N ALA A 103 -4.14 22.09 -17.43
CA ALA A 103 -4.01 20.64 -17.50
C ALA A 103 -3.47 20.04 -16.18
N SER A 104 -3.57 18.71 -16.10
CA SER A 104 -3.48 17.93 -14.88
C SER A 104 -2.34 18.28 -13.91
N VAL A 105 -2.64 18.26 -12.61
CA VAL A 105 -1.64 18.21 -11.53
C VAL A 105 -1.57 16.81 -10.90
N GLY A 106 -0.36 16.32 -10.63
CA GLY A 106 -0.10 15.00 -10.04
C GLY A 106 -0.23 13.81 -11.00
N SER A 107 -0.06 12.59 -10.47
CA SER A 107 0.00 11.35 -11.28
C SER A 107 -1.35 10.84 -11.79
N PHE A 108 -2.46 11.48 -11.44
CA PHE A 108 -3.82 10.95 -11.64
C PHE A 108 -4.67 11.72 -12.66
N GLY A 109 -4.15 12.75 -13.34
CA GLY A 109 -4.90 13.41 -14.40
C GLY A 109 -5.90 14.48 -13.94
N TRP A 110 -5.89 14.89 -12.66
CA TRP A 110 -6.88 15.82 -12.09
C TRP A 110 -6.67 17.26 -12.55
N ALA A 111 -7.75 18.00 -12.82
CA ALA A 111 -7.69 19.41 -13.20
C ALA A 111 -6.82 20.25 -12.24
N GLY A 112 -6.09 21.23 -12.78
CA GLY A 112 -5.26 22.14 -12.00
C GLY A 112 -6.09 22.89 -10.95
N VAL A 113 -5.55 22.98 -9.73
CA VAL A 113 -6.15 23.70 -8.59
C VAL A 113 -5.21 24.80 -8.17
N LYS A 114 -5.76 25.98 -7.86
CA LYS A 114 -4.97 27.12 -7.40
C LYS A 114 -4.10 26.74 -6.20
N ASN A 115 -2.81 27.08 -6.28
CA ASN A 115 -1.80 26.74 -5.27
C ASN A 115 -1.65 25.23 -4.97
N ASP A 116 -2.16 24.35 -5.85
CA ASP A 116 -2.15 22.90 -5.66
C ASP A 116 -2.76 22.47 -4.31
N GLU A 117 -3.78 23.18 -3.81
CA GLU A 117 -4.40 22.89 -2.49
C GLU A 117 -4.99 21.47 -2.39
N ASN A 118 -5.26 20.82 -3.51
CA ASN A 118 -5.71 19.42 -3.60
C ASN A 118 -4.57 18.40 -3.45
N ILE A 119 -3.31 18.85 -3.49
CA ILE A 119 -2.10 18.02 -3.34
C ILE A 119 -1.38 18.41 -2.05
N HIS A 120 -1.27 19.72 -1.77
CA HIS A 120 -0.49 20.28 -0.68
C HIS A 120 -1.35 20.90 0.41
N GLY A 121 -0.99 20.62 1.67
CA GLY A 121 -1.63 21.19 2.85
C GLY A 121 -2.83 20.39 3.36
N TYR A 122 -3.48 20.89 4.41
CA TYR A 122 -4.51 20.14 5.14
C TYR A 122 -5.78 19.85 4.30
N LYS A 123 -6.06 20.64 3.27
CA LYS A 123 -7.24 20.45 2.41
C LYS A 123 -7.14 19.16 1.58
N SER A 124 -5.92 18.74 1.21
CA SER A 124 -5.70 17.52 0.42
C SER A 124 -5.93 16.22 1.20
N ILE A 125 -6.06 16.30 2.53
CA ILE A 125 -6.19 15.14 3.40
C ILE A 125 -7.66 14.74 3.56
N ALA A 126 -8.01 13.56 3.05
CA ALA A 126 -9.28 12.90 3.33
C ALA A 126 -9.18 12.02 4.60
N VAL A 127 -10.33 11.66 5.18
CA VAL A 127 -10.40 10.74 6.33
C VAL A 127 -9.90 9.35 5.88
N PRO A 128 -8.82 8.82 6.47
CA PRO A 128 -8.26 7.51 6.09
C PRO A 128 -9.21 6.36 6.41
N GLY A 129 -9.26 5.36 5.51
CA GLY A 129 -10.08 4.15 5.66
C GLY A 129 -9.27 2.87 5.91
N CYS A 130 -7.97 2.87 5.59
CA CYS A 130 -7.12 1.68 5.52
C CYS A 130 -7.16 0.83 6.80
N VAL A 131 -6.90 1.42 7.97
CA VAL A 131 -6.90 0.69 9.24
C VAL A 131 -8.26 0.07 9.53
N ALA A 132 -9.34 0.83 9.38
CA ALA A 132 -10.69 0.33 9.64
C ALA A 132 -11.04 -0.85 8.73
N GLY A 133 -10.73 -0.75 7.43
CA GLY A 133 -11.03 -1.81 6.47
C GLY A 133 -10.23 -3.09 6.67
N LEU A 134 -8.93 -2.97 6.96
CA LEU A 134 -8.06 -4.12 7.21
C LEU A 134 -8.45 -4.84 8.51
N LEU A 135 -8.75 -4.10 9.57
CA LEU A 135 -9.19 -4.68 10.83
C LEU A 135 -10.59 -5.30 10.74
N GLU A 136 -11.50 -4.72 9.96
CA GLU A 136 -12.81 -5.31 9.67
C GLU A 136 -12.66 -6.63 8.91
N ALA A 137 -11.82 -6.67 7.86
CA ALA A 137 -11.53 -7.89 7.12
C ALA A 137 -10.98 -9.00 8.03
N HIS A 138 -9.99 -8.66 8.86
CA HIS A 138 -9.43 -9.58 9.85
C HIS A 138 -10.48 -10.01 10.88
N SER A 139 -11.32 -9.10 11.37
CA SER A 139 -12.36 -9.44 12.36
C SER A 139 -13.39 -10.42 11.79
N ARG A 140 -13.75 -10.28 10.51
CA ARG A 140 -14.74 -11.15 9.85
C ARG A 140 -14.19 -12.51 9.48
N PHE A 141 -12.94 -12.56 9.01
CA PHE A 141 -12.42 -13.74 8.33
C PHE A 141 -11.04 -14.18 8.81
N GLY A 142 -10.33 -13.38 9.61
CA GLY A 142 -9.01 -13.73 10.13
C GLY A 142 -9.07 -14.93 11.06
N LYS A 143 -7.96 -15.68 11.10
CA LYS A 143 -7.82 -16.89 11.91
C LYS A 143 -6.75 -16.75 12.99
N LEU A 144 -5.76 -15.91 12.76
CA LEU A 144 -4.68 -15.66 13.71
C LEU A 144 -5.07 -14.55 14.70
N PRO A 145 -4.42 -14.48 15.88
CA PRO A 145 -4.54 -13.31 16.74
C PRO A 145 -4.06 -12.06 16.01
N LEU A 146 -4.81 -10.95 16.13
CA LEU A 146 -4.46 -9.69 15.46
C LEU A 146 -3.03 -9.22 15.81
N SER A 147 -2.57 -9.49 17.04
CA SER A 147 -1.21 -9.17 17.47
C SER A 147 -0.14 -9.83 16.60
N GLU A 148 -0.37 -11.07 16.14
CA GLU A 148 0.54 -11.78 15.24
C GLU A 148 0.52 -11.17 13.84
N VAL A 149 -0.67 -10.77 13.36
CA VAL A 149 -0.85 -10.17 12.02
C VAL A 149 -0.21 -8.78 11.93
N VAL A 150 -0.24 -8.00 13.03
CA VAL A 150 0.35 -6.65 13.09
C VAL A 150 1.85 -6.67 13.42
N ALA A 151 2.35 -7.75 14.04
CA ALA A 151 3.73 -7.84 14.52
C ALA A 151 4.79 -7.60 13.43
N PRO A 152 4.69 -8.15 12.20
CA PRO A 152 5.69 -7.94 11.16
C PRO A 152 5.89 -6.46 10.83
N ALA A 153 4.80 -5.71 10.58
CA ALA A 153 4.86 -4.29 10.25
C ALA A 153 5.47 -3.47 11.40
N THR A 154 5.08 -3.78 12.64
CA THR A 154 5.62 -3.11 13.84
C THR A 154 7.13 -3.37 13.99
N LYS A 155 7.56 -4.61 13.75
CA LYS A 155 8.96 -4.99 13.83
C LYS A 155 9.79 -4.27 12.77
N ILE A 156 9.35 -4.30 11.50
CA ILE A 156 10.04 -3.61 10.39
C ILE A 156 10.16 -2.11 10.68
N ALA A 157 9.09 -1.48 11.17
CA ALA A 157 9.10 -0.05 11.48
C ALA A 157 10.04 0.30 12.66
N ARG A 158 10.13 -0.58 13.67
CA ARG A 158 10.95 -0.37 14.85
C ARG A 158 12.44 -0.63 14.61
N ASP A 159 12.73 -1.75 13.97
CA ASP A 159 14.10 -2.24 13.79
C ASP A 159 14.76 -1.58 12.57
N GLY A 160 13.96 -1.01 11.68
CA GLY A 160 14.39 -0.48 10.39
C GLY A 160 14.58 -1.59 9.36
N PHE A 161 14.84 -1.19 8.12
CA PHE A 161 15.06 -2.09 6.99
C PHE A 161 15.96 -1.41 5.94
N HIS A 162 16.49 -2.21 5.02
CA HIS A 162 17.20 -1.68 3.86
C HIS A 162 16.17 -1.35 2.75
N PRO A 163 16.03 -0.09 2.33
CA PRO A 163 15.06 0.26 1.30
C PRO A 163 15.48 -0.32 -0.06
N GLU A 164 14.50 -0.86 -0.78
CA GLU A 164 14.65 -1.30 -2.17
C GLU A 164 14.98 -0.12 -3.09
N TRP A 165 15.51 -0.43 -4.28
CA TRP A 165 15.96 0.57 -5.25
C TRP A 165 14.87 1.60 -5.61
N PHE A 166 13.61 1.19 -5.68
CA PHE A 166 12.50 2.07 -6.03
C PHE A 166 12.19 3.06 -4.90
N THR A 167 12.22 2.59 -3.65
CA THR A 167 12.05 3.44 -2.47
C THR A 167 13.19 4.46 -2.37
N LEU A 168 14.43 4.04 -2.64
CA LEU A 168 15.58 4.95 -2.73
C LEU A 168 15.44 5.97 -3.87
N TYR A 169 15.01 5.52 -5.05
CA TYR A 169 14.75 6.41 -6.19
C TYR A 169 13.69 7.46 -5.84
N LYS A 170 12.60 7.04 -5.19
CA LYS A 170 11.55 7.93 -4.72
C LYS A 170 12.08 8.95 -3.73
N PHE A 171 12.84 8.54 -2.72
CA PHE A 171 13.49 9.48 -1.79
C PHE A 171 14.42 10.46 -2.49
N GLY A 172 15.22 10.01 -3.46
CA GLY A 172 16.10 10.89 -4.25
C GLY A 172 15.36 11.82 -5.22
N SER A 173 14.12 11.50 -5.59
CA SER A 173 13.28 12.36 -6.43
C SER A 173 12.49 13.42 -5.66
N LEU A 174 12.50 13.37 -4.32
CA LEU A 174 11.84 14.34 -3.44
C LEU A 174 12.69 15.59 -3.16
N SER A 175 13.93 15.64 -3.66
CA SER A 175 14.89 16.75 -3.52
C SER A 175 14.96 17.65 -4.74
#